data_AF-A0A6V7K8J5-F1
#
_entry.id   AF-A0A6V7K8J5-F1
#
_cell.length_a   1.000
_cell.length_b   1.000
_cell.length_c   1.000
_cell.angle_alpha   90.00
_cell.angle_beta   90.00
_cell.angle_gamma   90.00
#
_symmetry.space_group_name_H-M   'P 1'
#
loop_
_entity.id
_entity.type
_entity.pdbx_description
1 polymer ?
#
loop_
_entity_poly.entity_id
_entity_poly.type
_entity_poly.pdbx_seq_one_letter_code
_entity_poly.pdbx_strand_id
1 'polypeptide(L)' 'MNAFKEGWFSEVNDLWPGISVSLEVTKILHQEKSEYQDILVLDT' A
#
# COMPACT_ATOMS: atom_id res chain seq x y z
N MET A 1 -4.97 6.90 -7.31
CA MET A 1 -5.56 5.54 -7.19
C MET A 1 -5.56 5.19 -5.71
N ASN A 2 -6.70 4.78 -5.13
CA ASN A 2 -6.75 4.40 -3.71
C ASN A 2 -6.04 3.05 -3.54
N ALA A 3 -4.89 3.04 -2.87
CA ALA A 3 -4.10 1.84 -2.59
C ALA A 3 -4.80 0.85 -1.63
N PHE A 4 -5.91 1.27 -1.02
CA PHE A 4 -6.72 0.47 -0.13
C PHE A 4 -8.12 0.28 -0.69
N LYS A 5 -8.51 -0.96 -0.90
CA LYS A 5 -9.89 -1.36 -1.18
C LYS A 5 -10.15 -2.65 -0.41
N GLU A 6 -11.21 -2.69 0.38
CA GLU A 6 -11.72 -3.91 1.02
C GLU A 6 -10.70 -4.71 1.87
N GLY A 7 -9.81 -4.04 2.60
CA GLY A 7 -8.82 -4.74 3.44
C GLY A 7 -7.64 -5.33 2.65
N TRP A 8 -7.43 -4.91 1.41
CA TRP A 8 -6.23 -5.25 0.63
C TRP A 8 -5.38 -4.02 0.36
N PHE A 9 -4.06 -4.19 0.39
CA PHE A 9 -3.08 -3.24 -0.13
C PHE A 9 -2.67 -3.67 -1.53
N SER A 10 -2.69 -2.74 -2.50
CA SER A 10 -2.23 -3.01 -3.86
C SER A 10 -1.08 -2.09 -4.24
N GLU A 11 0.09 -2.69 -4.53
CA GLU A 11 1.23 -1.98 -5.12
C GLU A 11 1.00 -1.76 -6.61
N VAL A 12 0.86 -0.49 -6.98
CA VAL A 12 0.73 -0.03 -8.37
C VAL A 12 1.73 1.10 -8.59
N ASN A 13 2.54 1.01 -9.63
CA ASN A 13 3.39 2.13 -10.04
C ASN A 13 3.62 2.16 -11.56
N ASP A 14 4.19 3.27 -12.01
CA ASP A 14 4.38 3.58 -13.42
C ASP A 14 5.53 2.81 -14.09
N LEU A 15 6.39 2.15 -13.30
CA LEU A 15 7.52 1.39 -13.83
C LEU A 15 7.10 0.01 -14.38
N TRP A 16 5.94 -0.52 -13.95
CA TRP A 16 5.36 -1.75 -14.47
C TRP A 16 3.85 -1.60 -14.77
N PRO A 17 3.50 -0.88 -15.85
CA PRO A 17 2.12 -0.63 -16.19
C PRO A 17 1.37 -1.93 -16.48
N GLY A 18 0.17 -2.05 -15.92
CA GLY A 18 -0.71 -3.22 -16.10
C GLY A 18 -0.44 -4.39 -15.16
N ILE A 19 0.56 -4.29 -14.28
CA ILE A 19 0.85 -5.28 -13.24
C ILE A 19 0.62 -4.64 -11.86
N SER A 20 0.01 -5.39 -10.94
CA SER A 20 -0.11 -5.02 -9.53
C SER A 20 0.09 -6.23 -8.64
N VAL A 21 0.73 -6.03 -7.50
CA VAL A 21 0.79 -7.02 -6.42
C VAL A 21 -0.18 -6.59 -5.32
N SER A 22 -1.00 -7.51 -4.84
CA SER A 22 -1.97 -7.23 -3.76
C SER A 22 -1.72 -8.15 -2.56
N LEU A 23 -1.76 -7.57 -1.37
CA LEU A 23 -1.63 -8.26 -0.09
C LEU A 23 -2.89 -8.03 0.76
N GLU A 24 -3.40 -9.08 1.39
CA GLU A 24 -4.48 -8.95 2.37
C GLU A 24 -3.93 -8.24 3.61
N VAL A 25 -4.73 -7.38 4.21
CA VAL A 25 -4.35 -6.56 5.37
C VAL A 25 -5.15 -7.04 6.56
N THR A 26 -4.47 -7.75 7.45
CA THR A 26 -5.02 -8.11 8.76
C THR A 26 -5.16 -6.85 9.64
N LYS A 27 -4.12 -5.99 9.67
CA LYS A 27 -4.14 -4.75 10.47
C LYS A 27 -3.16 -3.70 9.95
N ILE A 28 -3.53 -2.43 10.01
CA ILE A 28 -2.60 -1.30 9.81
C ILE A 28 -1.87 -1.04 11.14
N LEU A 29 -0.53 -1.11 11.12
CA LEU A 29 0.31 -0.89 12.30
C LEU A 29 0.78 0.57 12.41
N HIS A 30 1.11 1.21 11.27
CA HIS A 30 1.58 2.59 11.23
C HIS A 30 1.27 3.23 9.87
N GLN A 31 0.91 4.52 9.87
CA GLN A 31 0.74 5.31 8.66
C GLN A 31 1.16 6.77 8.92
N GLU A 32 2.11 7.27 8.15
CA GLU A 32 2.68 8.61 8.32
C GLU A 32 3.23 9.17 7.01
N LYS A 33 3.31 10.50 6.90
CA LYS A 33 4.13 11.18 5.88
C LYS A 33 5.31 11.85 6.56
N SER A 34 6.52 11.40 6.23
CA SER A 34 7.78 12.01 6.68
C SER A 34 8.17 13.19 5.79
N GLU A 35 9.30 13.84 6.10
CA GLU A 35 9.88 14.89 5.24
C GLU A 35 10.26 14.38 3.83
N TYR A 36 10.42 13.07 3.65
CA TYR A 36 10.97 12.48 2.43
C TYR A 36 9.96 11.61 1.66
N GLN A 37 9.02 10.96 2.36
CA GLN A 37 8.17 9.92 1.78
C GLN A 37 6.96 9.57 2.65
N ASP A 38 5.99 8.89 2.04
CA ASP A 38 4.88 8.25 2.73
C ASP A 38 5.33 6.88 3.28
N ILE A 39 5.04 6.62 4.55
CA ILE A 39 5.42 5.41 5.29
C ILE A 39 4.15 4.66 5.67
N LEU A 40 4.11 3.37 5.33
CA LEU A 40 3.02 2.47 5.65
C LEU A 40 3.57 1.14 6.18
N VAL A 41 3.10 0.71 7.35
CA VAL A 41 3.46 -0.58 7.96
C VAL A 41 2.18 -1.38 8.21
N LEU A 42 2.15 -2.60 7.69
CA LEU A 42 1.01 -3.49 7.69
C LEU A 42 1.35 -4.83 8.34
N ASP A 43 0.36 -5.41 9.02
CA ASP A 43 0.29 -6.83 9.34
C ASP A 43 -0.57 -7.49 8.24
N THR A 44 0.02 -8.44 7.51
CA THR A 44 -0.56 -9.06 6.31
C THR A 44 -0.84 -10.52 6.56
#